data_AF-A0A8H4L0M4-F1
#
_entry.id   AF-A0A8H4L0M4-F1
#
_cell.length_a   1.000
_cell.length_b   1.000
_cell.length_c   1.000
_cell.angle_alpha   90.00
_cell.angle_beta   90.00
_cell.angle_gamma   90.00
#
_symmetry.space_group_name_H-M   'P 1'
#
loop_
_entity.id
_entity.type
_entity.pdbx_description
1 polymer ?
#
loop_
_entity_poly.entity_id
_entity_poly.type
_entity_poly.pdbx_seq_one_letter_code
_entity_poly.pdbx_strand_id
1 'polypeptide(L)'
;AFAKAVKEHSSNERKKYPQHYDPPDLNEIIVGDDTVRRISATVSRWCARAFEFPTKPPQDTRALTTARRRVSAFLIQLSTNNWRHIYLDKESFYNFELLKTLILYGEMDPVFKICAHPDNDLLSFWVQKRNFYTDRDDIGWEHIPKMALKAYLCLNLLYCYPELWDDKSGRHAGSDYRSTKAYQQTLRECTFSGRVSRLACYPHMQFFGIPEAHFSRCPKARKGSKYAYTFPSSAHYPYGKMPIADFLEFEHLLPRMDSPSDVNSVHWMLRGQGLPAEIVFYVMELADYLPSRRLEVERDSIHPDNQKDLIKYLSYCWQLLLRCDMMAKELGDQIPWDVLVSDCLAQQAKDVRI
;
A
#
# COMPACT_ATOMS: atom_id res chain seq x y z
N ALA A 1 -18.94 13.01 -10.70
CA ALA A 1 -18.41 12.18 -11.81
C ALA A 1 -17.61 10.97 -11.29
N PHE A 2 -16.57 11.18 -10.46
CA PHE A 2 -15.72 10.10 -9.93
C PHE A 2 -16.50 8.98 -9.22
N ALA A 3 -17.33 9.31 -8.21
CA ALA A 3 -18.09 8.30 -7.47
C ALA A 3 -19.04 7.49 -8.36
N LYS A 4 -19.65 8.14 -9.35
CA LYS A 4 -20.48 7.49 -10.37
C LYS A 4 -19.65 6.49 -11.19
N ALA A 5 -18.46 6.89 -11.64
CA ALA A 5 -17.55 6.01 -12.39
C ALA A 5 -17.11 4.79 -11.56
N VAL A 6 -16.78 4.98 -10.27
CA VAL A 6 -16.46 3.84 -9.38
C VAL A 6 -17.65 2.89 -9.30
N LYS A 7 -18.86 3.40 -9.04
CA LYS A 7 -20.08 2.59 -8.92
C LYS A 7 -20.39 1.81 -10.21
N GLU A 8 -20.25 2.44 -11.37
CA GLU A 8 -20.50 1.82 -12.67
C GLU A 8 -19.44 0.77 -13.00
N HIS A 9 -18.16 1.12 -12.84
CA HIS A 9 -17.05 0.23 -13.15
C HIS A 9 -16.99 -0.96 -12.20
N SER A 10 -17.28 -0.78 -10.91
CA SER A 10 -17.34 -1.89 -9.95
C SER A 10 -18.50 -2.83 -10.25
N SER A 11 -19.68 -2.30 -10.61
CA SER A 11 -20.81 -3.13 -11.05
C SER A 11 -20.52 -3.89 -12.34
N ASN A 12 -19.74 -3.32 -13.26
CA ASN A 12 -19.29 -4.03 -14.46
C ASN A 12 -18.22 -5.08 -14.14
N GLU A 13 -17.26 -4.77 -13.27
CA GLU A 13 -16.23 -5.70 -12.81
C GLU A 13 -16.85 -6.90 -12.08
N ARG A 14 -17.90 -6.65 -11.28
CA ARG A 14 -18.63 -7.67 -10.51
C ARG A 14 -19.28 -8.74 -11.40
N LYS A 15 -19.63 -8.42 -12.64
CA LYS A 15 -20.22 -9.36 -13.62
C LYS A 15 -19.26 -10.47 -14.04
N LYS A 16 -17.96 -10.35 -13.76
CA LYS A 16 -16.97 -11.40 -14.02
C LYS A 16 -17.07 -12.58 -13.04
N TYR A 17 -17.84 -12.42 -11.97
CA TYR A 17 -18.00 -13.39 -10.88
C TYR A 17 -19.47 -13.87 -10.82
N PRO A 18 -19.73 -15.07 -10.27
CA PRO A 18 -21.08 -15.56 -9.97
C PRO A 18 -21.98 -14.49 -9.34
N GLN A 19 -23.19 -14.32 -9.86
CA GLN A 19 -24.12 -13.29 -9.38
C GLN A 19 -24.50 -13.50 -7.91
N HIS A 20 -24.55 -14.76 -7.48
CA HIS A 20 -24.87 -15.16 -6.12
C HIS A 20 -23.84 -16.17 -5.62
N TYR A 21 -23.55 -16.10 -4.34
CA TYR A 21 -22.72 -17.04 -3.60
C TYR A 21 -23.56 -17.61 -2.47
N ASP A 22 -23.63 -18.94 -2.38
CA ASP A 22 -24.20 -19.60 -1.21
C ASP A 22 -23.20 -19.56 -0.06
N PRO A 23 -23.65 -19.50 1.21
CA PRO A 23 -22.78 -19.60 2.37
C PRO A 23 -21.92 -20.88 2.30
N PRO A 24 -20.59 -20.77 2.27
CA PRO A 24 -19.72 -21.95 2.17
C PRO A 24 -19.63 -22.70 3.50
N ASP A 25 -19.27 -24.00 3.46
CA ASP A 25 -19.06 -24.78 4.68
C ASP A 25 -17.86 -24.25 5.49
N LEU A 26 -17.95 -24.30 6.82
CA LEU A 26 -16.91 -23.82 7.73
C LEU A 26 -15.52 -24.44 7.43
N ASN A 27 -15.49 -25.70 6.98
CA ASN A 27 -14.26 -26.43 6.67
C ASN A 27 -13.84 -26.33 5.20
N GLU A 28 -14.63 -25.67 4.34
CA GLU A 28 -14.28 -25.46 2.93
C GLU A 28 -12.99 -24.65 2.83
N ILE A 29 -12.06 -25.12 2.00
CA ILE A 29 -10.82 -24.40 1.69
C ILE A 29 -11.14 -23.37 0.61
N ILE A 30 -11.13 -22.09 0.99
CA ILE A 30 -11.44 -20.97 0.07
C ILE A 30 -10.18 -20.32 -0.50
N VAL A 31 -9.03 -20.48 0.14
CA VAL A 31 -7.74 -20.05 -0.43
C VAL A 31 -7.07 -21.26 -1.06
N GLY A 32 -7.11 -21.36 -2.39
CA GLY A 32 -6.49 -22.45 -3.16
C GLY A 32 -4.96 -22.36 -3.25
N ASP A 33 -4.30 -23.44 -3.64
CA ASP A 33 -2.83 -23.52 -3.71
C ASP A 33 -2.23 -22.49 -4.68
N ASP A 34 -2.92 -22.20 -5.78
CA ASP A 34 -2.52 -21.17 -6.75
C ASP A 34 -2.50 -19.78 -6.11
N THR A 35 -3.55 -19.45 -5.36
CA THR A 35 -3.62 -18.20 -4.60
C THR A 35 -2.53 -18.15 -3.55
N VAL A 36 -2.28 -19.26 -2.81
CA VAL A 36 -1.18 -19.36 -1.84
C VAL A 36 0.15 -19.01 -2.48
N ARG A 37 0.46 -19.61 -3.64
CA ARG A 37 1.71 -19.33 -4.38
C ARG A 37 1.85 -17.86 -4.75
N ARG A 38 0.76 -17.20 -5.16
CA ARG A 38 0.77 -15.77 -5.52
C ARG A 38 1.01 -14.85 -4.32
N ILE A 39 0.42 -15.16 -3.16
CA ILE A 39 0.44 -14.26 -2.01
C ILE A 39 1.53 -14.56 -0.97
N SER A 40 2.18 -15.73 -1.03
CA SER A 40 3.12 -16.22 -0.01
C SER A 40 4.24 -15.24 0.33
N ALA A 41 4.80 -14.54 -0.66
CA ALA A 41 5.84 -13.57 -0.43
C ALA A 41 5.34 -12.38 0.41
N THR A 42 4.16 -11.86 0.10
CA THR A 42 3.53 -10.79 0.88
C THR A 42 3.14 -11.26 2.27
N VAL A 43 2.53 -12.46 2.37
CA VAL A 43 2.17 -13.09 3.66
C VAL A 43 3.39 -13.22 4.54
N SER A 44 4.46 -13.82 4.04
CA SER A 44 5.72 -13.98 4.77
C SER A 44 6.29 -12.64 5.24
N ARG A 45 6.22 -11.62 4.39
CA ARG A 45 6.74 -10.27 4.69
C ARG A 45 6.03 -9.62 5.87
N TRP A 46 4.69 -9.56 5.86
CA TRP A 46 3.98 -8.95 6.99
C TRP A 46 3.97 -9.85 8.23
N CYS A 47 3.97 -11.18 8.09
CA CYS A 47 4.10 -12.12 9.21
C CYS A 47 5.40 -11.92 9.99
N ALA A 48 6.52 -11.69 9.30
CA ALA A 48 7.81 -11.50 9.96
C ALA A 48 7.82 -10.30 10.92
N ARG A 49 6.96 -9.29 10.66
CA ARG A 49 6.93 -8.02 11.40
C ARG A 49 5.76 -7.85 12.35
N ALA A 50 4.62 -8.49 12.08
CA ALA A 50 3.44 -8.45 12.94
C ALA A 50 3.72 -8.91 14.39
N PHE A 51 4.80 -9.67 14.61
CA PHE A 51 5.16 -10.28 15.88
C PHE A 51 6.52 -9.84 16.44
N GLU A 52 7.04 -8.65 16.08
CA GLU A 52 8.35 -8.13 16.52
C GLU A 52 8.47 -7.77 18.03
N PHE A 53 7.47 -8.10 18.88
CA PHE A 53 7.52 -7.94 20.36
C PHE A 53 7.42 -9.27 21.12
N PRO A 54 8.10 -9.42 22.27
CA PRO A 54 9.49 -9.89 22.42
C PRO A 54 9.71 -11.39 22.13
N THR A 55 8.75 -12.09 21.52
CA THR A 55 8.90 -13.51 21.18
C THR A 55 8.94 -13.66 19.67
N LYS A 56 10.06 -14.17 19.15
CA LYS A 56 10.16 -14.54 17.73
C LYS A 56 8.90 -15.35 17.36
N PRO A 57 8.16 -14.97 16.30
CA PRO A 57 7.05 -15.77 15.84
C PRO A 57 7.53 -17.22 15.63
N PRO A 58 6.82 -18.25 16.14
CA PRO A 58 7.11 -19.64 15.80
C PRO A 58 7.21 -19.78 14.27
N GLN A 59 8.16 -20.56 13.75
CA GLN A 59 8.33 -20.76 12.29
C GLN A 59 7.01 -21.11 11.58
N ASP A 60 6.12 -21.84 12.27
CA ASP A 60 4.80 -22.25 11.81
C ASP A 60 3.85 -21.07 11.54
N THR A 61 4.03 -19.93 12.22
CA THR A 61 3.18 -18.74 12.01
C THR A 61 3.40 -18.06 10.67
N ARG A 62 4.51 -18.30 9.97
CA ARG A 62 4.76 -17.78 8.62
C ARG A 62 4.09 -18.61 7.53
N ALA A 63 3.75 -19.86 7.83
CA ALA A 63 3.12 -20.75 6.88
C ALA A 63 1.61 -20.46 6.79
N LEU A 64 1.12 -20.44 5.55
CA LEU A 64 -0.32 -20.38 5.28
C LEU A 64 -0.89 -21.79 5.40
N THR A 65 -1.12 -22.23 6.64
CA THR A 65 -1.59 -23.59 6.95
C THR A 65 -2.98 -23.86 6.37
N THR A 66 -3.34 -25.13 6.20
CA THR A 66 -4.68 -25.53 5.74
C THR A 66 -5.79 -24.94 6.61
N ALA A 67 -5.58 -24.83 7.93
CA ALA A 67 -6.55 -24.24 8.85
C ALA A 67 -6.85 -22.77 8.53
N ARG A 68 -5.81 -21.98 8.22
CA ARG A 68 -5.93 -20.54 7.87
C ARG A 68 -6.53 -20.27 6.49
N ARG A 69 -6.70 -21.32 5.69
CA ARG A 69 -7.28 -21.25 4.35
C ARG A 69 -8.77 -21.59 4.32
N ARG A 70 -9.33 -22.03 5.45
CA ARG A 70 -10.74 -22.41 5.59
C ARG A 70 -11.64 -21.22 5.85
N VAL A 71 -12.92 -21.33 5.50
CA VAL A 71 -13.94 -20.31 5.79
C VAL A 71 -13.94 -19.92 7.26
N SER A 72 -13.89 -20.90 8.16
CA SER A 72 -13.91 -20.69 9.62
C SER A 72 -12.83 -19.72 10.11
N ALA A 73 -11.70 -19.62 9.41
CA ALA A 73 -10.62 -18.70 9.77
C ALA A 73 -11.02 -17.22 9.58
N PHE A 74 -11.94 -16.93 8.67
CA PHE A 74 -12.36 -15.57 8.31
C PHE A 74 -13.62 -15.11 9.04
N LEU A 75 -14.31 -16.00 9.75
CA LEU A 75 -15.51 -15.68 10.54
C LEU A 75 -15.12 -15.16 11.93
N ILE A 76 -14.35 -14.06 11.93
CA ILE A 76 -13.85 -13.44 13.15
C ILE A 76 -15.03 -12.84 13.90
N GLN A 77 -15.48 -13.50 14.97
CA GLN A 77 -16.48 -12.97 15.88
C GLN A 77 -15.80 -12.21 17.01
N LEU A 78 -15.96 -10.90 17.05
CA LEU A 78 -15.47 -10.09 18.16
C LEU A 78 -16.54 -9.97 19.24
N SER A 79 -16.29 -10.62 20.38
CA SER A 79 -17.13 -10.47 21.58
C SER A 79 -17.07 -9.06 22.18
N THR A 80 -16.14 -8.20 21.74
CA THR A 80 -16.03 -6.80 22.17
C THR A 80 -15.49 -5.91 21.06
N ASN A 81 -16.04 -4.69 20.91
CA ASN A 81 -15.61 -3.61 19.99
C ASN A 81 -14.19 -3.04 20.29
N ASN A 82 -13.28 -3.86 20.81
CA ASN A 82 -11.99 -3.41 21.30
C ASN A 82 -10.88 -3.93 20.39
N TRP A 83 -10.32 -3.03 19.57
CA TRP A 83 -9.20 -3.25 18.66
C TRP A 83 -8.00 -3.96 19.32
N ARG A 84 -7.81 -3.78 20.64
CA ARG A 84 -6.77 -4.49 21.39
C ARG A 84 -6.96 -5.99 21.35
N HIS A 85 -8.20 -6.50 21.34
CA HIS A 85 -8.44 -7.94 21.27
C HIS A 85 -8.02 -8.53 19.93
N ILE A 86 -8.24 -7.82 18.81
CA ILE A 86 -7.75 -8.28 17.49
C ILE A 86 -6.23 -8.28 17.46
N TYR A 87 -5.59 -7.21 17.96
CA TYR A 87 -4.13 -7.14 17.98
C TYR A 87 -3.51 -8.20 18.93
N LEU A 88 -4.19 -8.52 20.03
CA LEU A 88 -3.75 -9.52 20.99
C LEU A 88 -4.07 -10.95 20.54
N ASP A 89 -5.16 -11.15 19.78
CA ASP A 89 -5.48 -12.42 19.13
C ASP A 89 -4.77 -12.53 17.79
N LYS A 90 -3.59 -13.16 17.85
CA LYS A 90 -2.69 -13.34 16.71
C LYS A 90 -3.35 -14.02 15.51
N GLU A 91 -4.29 -14.95 15.73
CA GLU A 91 -4.94 -15.68 14.63
C GLU A 91 -6.00 -14.81 13.95
N SER A 92 -6.82 -14.08 14.71
CA SER A 92 -7.77 -13.11 14.12
C SER A 92 -7.05 -12.02 13.35
N PHE A 93 -5.95 -11.46 13.88
CA PHE A 93 -5.15 -10.49 13.14
C PHE A 93 -4.60 -11.08 11.84
N TYR A 94 -4.03 -12.30 11.90
CA TYR A 94 -3.49 -12.98 10.74
C TYR A 94 -4.55 -13.16 9.63
N ASN A 95 -5.72 -13.69 9.98
CA ASN A 95 -6.77 -13.99 9.01
C ASN A 95 -7.34 -12.70 8.41
N PHE A 96 -7.36 -11.61 9.17
CA PHE A 96 -7.76 -10.31 8.65
C PHE A 96 -6.72 -9.67 7.72
N GLU A 97 -5.42 -9.77 8.03
CA GLU A 97 -4.35 -9.39 7.09
C GLU A 97 -4.36 -10.26 5.83
N LEU A 98 -4.71 -11.55 5.96
CA LEU A 98 -4.89 -12.44 4.82
C LEU A 98 -6.04 -11.98 3.93
N LEU A 99 -7.20 -11.62 4.49
CA LEU A 99 -8.32 -11.05 3.74
C LEU A 99 -7.91 -9.80 2.95
N LYS A 100 -7.23 -8.85 3.61
CA LYS A 100 -6.69 -7.66 2.93
C LYS A 100 -5.71 -8.03 1.81
N THR A 101 -4.91 -9.07 2.02
CA THR A 101 -3.96 -9.56 1.01
C THR A 101 -4.72 -10.07 -0.22
N LEU A 102 -5.81 -10.82 -0.03
CA LEU A 102 -6.68 -11.27 -1.13
C LEU A 102 -7.22 -10.07 -1.94
N ILE A 103 -7.68 -9.01 -1.27
CA ILE A 103 -8.14 -7.77 -1.92
C ILE A 103 -7.01 -7.11 -2.75
N LEU A 104 -5.81 -7.00 -2.18
CA LEU A 104 -4.66 -6.41 -2.88
C LEU A 104 -4.28 -7.19 -4.15
N TYR A 105 -4.37 -8.51 -4.10
CA TYR A 105 -4.07 -9.39 -5.23
C TYR A 105 -5.22 -9.57 -6.22
N GLY A 106 -6.43 -9.11 -5.88
CA GLY A 106 -7.62 -9.25 -6.74
C GLY A 106 -8.25 -10.64 -6.68
N GLU A 107 -7.96 -11.40 -5.63
CA GLU A 107 -8.54 -12.70 -5.34
C GLU A 107 -9.95 -12.50 -4.77
N MET A 108 -10.89 -12.04 -5.60
CA MET A 108 -12.22 -11.63 -5.14
C MET A 108 -13.19 -12.79 -4.94
N ASP A 109 -13.01 -13.93 -5.61
CA ASP A 109 -13.89 -15.09 -5.43
C ASP A 109 -13.89 -15.61 -3.97
N PRO A 110 -12.73 -15.82 -3.32
CA PRO A 110 -12.69 -16.12 -1.88
C PRO A 110 -13.30 -15.00 -1.02
N VAL A 111 -13.08 -13.73 -1.38
CA VAL A 111 -13.65 -12.59 -0.64
C VAL A 111 -15.18 -12.63 -0.66
N PHE A 112 -15.78 -12.87 -1.84
CA PHE A 112 -17.23 -12.95 -1.99
C PHE A 112 -17.83 -14.15 -1.25
N LYS A 113 -17.15 -15.30 -1.27
CA LYS A 113 -17.55 -16.46 -0.45
C LYS A 113 -17.59 -16.13 1.05
N ILE A 114 -16.61 -15.37 1.55
CA ILE A 114 -16.60 -14.93 2.96
C ILE A 114 -17.76 -13.96 3.22
N CYS A 115 -17.98 -12.97 2.35
CA CYS A 115 -19.07 -12.00 2.46
C CYS A 115 -20.46 -12.66 2.46
N ALA A 116 -20.63 -13.77 1.74
CA ALA A 116 -21.89 -14.51 1.68
C ALA A 116 -22.22 -15.28 2.98
N HIS A 117 -21.23 -15.55 3.83
CA HIS A 117 -21.45 -16.30 5.05
C HIS A 117 -22.16 -15.44 6.12
N PRO A 118 -23.27 -15.90 6.74
CA PRO A 118 -24.08 -15.07 7.65
C PRO A 118 -23.33 -14.64 8.92
N ASP A 119 -22.35 -15.43 9.36
CA ASP A 119 -21.57 -15.14 10.56
C ASP A 119 -20.35 -14.22 10.34
N ASN A 120 -20.19 -13.64 9.15
CA ASN A 120 -19.11 -12.68 8.91
C ASN A 120 -19.43 -11.32 9.56
N ASP A 121 -18.42 -10.67 10.12
CA ASP A 121 -18.55 -9.33 10.73
C ASP A 121 -17.69 -8.28 10.00
N LEU A 122 -17.37 -8.50 8.72
CA LEU A 122 -16.37 -7.69 8.00
C LEU A 122 -16.73 -6.20 7.90
N LEU A 123 -18.02 -5.87 8.01
CA LEU A 123 -18.50 -4.49 7.98
C LEU A 123 -18.11 -3.71 9.25
N SER A 124 -18.06 -4.36 10.42
CA SER A 124 -17.63 -3.71 11.67
C SER A 124 -16.17 -3.24 11.60
N PHE A 125 -15.37 -3.87 10.72
CA PHE A 125 -13.97 -3.54 10.46
C PHE A 125 -13.77 -2.46 9.37
N TRP A 126 -14.85 -1.86 8.84
CA TRP A 126 -14.73 -0.68 7.97
C TRP A 126 -14.17 0.51 8.76
N VAL A 127 -14.81 0.86 9.89
CA VAL A 127 -14.35 1.92 10.81
C VAL A 127 -14.43 1.36 12.22
N GLN A 128 -13.36 0.72 12.71
CA GLN A 128 -13.30 0.43 14.14
C GLN A 128 -13.14 1.76 14.89
N LYS A 129 -14.27 2.28 15.39
CA LYS A 129 -14.43 3.63 15.94
C LYS A 129 -13.60 3.83 17.22
N ARG A 130 -12.67 4.79 17.14
CA ARG A 130 -12.33 5.87 18.10
C ARG A 130 -12.53 5.58 19.60
N ASN A 131 -11.42 5.48 20.32
CA ASN A 131 -11.32 6.06 21.66
C ASN A 131 -10.24 7.16 21.66
N PHE A 132 -10.56 8.26 22.33
CA PHE A 132 -9.82 9.52 22.33
C PHE A 132 -8.31 9.38 22.64
N TYR A 133 -7.54 10.34 22.12
CA TYR A 133 -6.13 10.67 22.36
C TYR A 133 -5.05 10.09 21.46
N THR A 134 -5.35 9.19 20.53
CA THR A 134 -4.35 8.78 19.53
C THR A 134 -4.97 8.37 18.19
N ASP A 135 -4.59 9.03 17.09
CA ASP A 135 -4.89 8.66 15.69
C ASP A 135 -4.29 7.29 15.30
N ARG A 136 -4.78 6.18 15.88
CA ARG A 136 -3.96 4.96 16.03
C ARG A 136 -4.56 3.61 15.66
N ASP A 137 -5.74 3.50 15.06
CA ASP A 137 -6.28 2.17 14.73
C ASP A 137 -6.42 1.99 13.21
N ASP A 138 -5.32 1.63 12.57
CA ASP A 138 -5.20 1.36 11.14
C ASP A 138 -5.46 -0.11 10.75
N ILE A 139 -6.09 -0.86 11.65
CA ILE A 139 -6.42 -2.27 11.41
C ILE A 139 -7.52 -2.36 10.37
N GLY A 140 -8.57 -1.52 10.39
CA GLY A 140 -9.70 -1.63 9.46
C GLY A 140 -9.32 -1.61 7.97
N TRP A 141 -10.14 -2.26 7.14
CA TRP A 141 -9.86 -2.39 5.71
C TRP A 141 -10.09 -1.10 4.91
N GLU A 142 -10.67 -0.05 5.52
CA GLU A 142 -10.83 1.28 4.93
C GLU A 142 -9.51 1.94 4.46
N HIS A 143 -8.38 1.51 4.99
CA HIS A 143 -7.07 2.06 4.63
C HIS A 143 -6.68 1.71 3.19
N ILE A 144 -7.09 0.54 2.70
CA ILE A 144 -6.82 0.10 1.32
C ILE A 144 -7.38 1.11 0.31
N PRO A 145 -8.70 1.40 0.29
CA PRO A 145 -9.25 2.34 -0.67
C PRO A 145 -8.79 3.78 -0.38
N LYS A 146 -8.60 4.19 0.88
CA LYS A 146 -8.12 5.55 1.20
C LYS A 146 -6.73 5.83 0.64
N MET A 147 -5.79 4.89 0.77
CA MET A 147 -4.42 5.04 0.24
C MET A 147 -4.39 4.98 -1.30
N ALA A 148 -5.14 4.04 -1.88
CA ALA A 148 -5.30 3.95 -3.33
C ALA A 148 -5.90 5.24 -3.91
N LEU A 149 -6.97 5.77 -3.29
CA LEU A 149 -7.64 7.00 -3.72
C LEU A 149 -6.70 8.20 -3.63
N LYS A 150 -5.97 8.35 -2.52
CA LYS A 150 -5.04 9.46 -2.31
C LYS A 150 -3.93 9.49 -3.36
N ALA A 151 -3.28 8.34 -3.59
CA ALA A 151 -2.26 8.21 -4.63
C ALA A 151 -2.85 8.45 -6.04
N TYR A 152 -4.01 7.85 -6.33
CA TYR A 152 -4.67 7.98 -7.63
C TYR A 152 -5.04 9.43 -7.95
N LEU A 153 -5.70 10.13 -7.03
CA LEU A 153 -6.09 11.53 -7.24
C LEU A 153 -4.88 12.45 -7.32
N CYS A 154 -3.89 12.30 -6.42
CA CYS A 154 -2.70 13.14 -6.43
C CYS A 154 -1.97 13.06 -7.77
N LEU A 155 -1.64 11.83 -8.21
CA LEU A 155 -0.86 11.64 -9.43
C LEU A 155 -1.64 12.03 -10.69
N ASN A 156 -2.93 11.71 -10.78
CA ASN A 156 -3.74 12.14 -11.94
C ASN A 156 -3.89 13.66 -11.99
N LEU A 157 -4.10 14.33 -10.85
CA LEU A 157 -4.18 15.79 -10.81
C LEU A 157 -2.87 16.40 -11.28
N LEU A 158 -1.74 15.99 -10.72
CA LEU A 158 -0.42 16.51 -11.10
C LEU A 158 -0.10 16.23 -12.57
N TYR A 159 -0.49 15.06 -13.09
CA TYR A 159 -0.31 14.72 -14.51
C TYR A 159 -1.05 15.69 -15.45
N CYS A 160 -2.21 16.22 -15.02
CA CYS A 160 -2.99 17.19 -15.80
C CYS A 160 -2.37 18.60 -15.88
N TYR A 161 -1.27 18.86 -15.18
CA TYR A 161 -0.55 20.14 -15.20
C TYR A 161 0.89 19.96 -15.70
N PRO A 162 1.12 19.84 -17.02
CA PRO A 162 2.44 19.64 -17.62
C PRO A 162 3.49 20.65 -17.17
N GLU A 163 3.11 21.89 -16.86
CA GLU A 163 3.99 22.93 -16.33
C GLU A 163 4.70 22.56 -15.02
N LEU A 164 4.24 21.52 -14.33
CA LEU A 164 4.84 21.02 -13.09
C LEU A 164 5.84 19.88 -13.29
N TRP A 165 5.82 19.20 -14.45
CA TRP A 165 6.58 17.95 -14.65
C TRP A 165 7.23 17.78 -16.02
N ASP A 166 6.80 18.53 -17.04
CA ASP A 166 7.38 18.52 -18.39
C ASP A 166 8.28 19.74 -18.63
N ASP A 167 9.56 19.49 -18.92
CA ASP A 167 10.55 20.52 -19.20
C ASP A 167 10.17 21.38 -20.40
N LYS A 168 9.45 20.81 -21.38
CA LYS A 168 9.00 21.52 -22.58
C LYS A 168 7.81 22.44 -22.30
N SER A 169 7.09 22.22 -21.21
CA SER A 169 5.93 22.99 -20.80
C SER A 169 6.28 24.15 -19.85
N GLY A 170 7.57 24.48 -19.69
CA GLY A 170 8.03 25.61 -18.88
C GLY A 170 8.30 25.28 -17.42
N ARG A 171 8.49 23.98 -17.08
CA ARG A 171 8.92 23.56 -15.74
C ARG A 171 10.23 24.26 -15.35
N HIS A 172 10.28 24.77 -14.13
CA HIS A 172 11.51 25.24 -13.51
C HIS A 172 11.61 24.70 -12.08
N ALA A 173 12.80 24.81 -11.45
CA ALA A 173 13.05 24.18 -10.14
C ALA A 173 12.06 24.62 -9.03
N GLY A 174 11.44 25.79 -9.16
CA GLY A 174 10.42 26.30 -8.24
C GLY A 174 8.99 25.81 -8.50
N SER A 175 8.70 25.28 -9.70
CA SER A 175 7.38 24.76 -10.09
C SER A 175 7.32 23.23 -10.12
N ASP A 176 8.42 22.55 -9.78
CA ASP A 176 8.49 21.08 -9.79
C ASP A 176 7.42 20.47 -8.87
N TYR A 177 6.58 19.60 -9.44
CA TYR A 177 5.50 18.95 -8.72
C TYR A 177 5.97 18.19 -7.46
N ARG A 178 7.21 17.69 -7.46
CA ARG A 178 7.81 16.93 -6.35
C ARG A 178 8.09 17.80 -5.13
N SER A 179 8.17 19.10 -5.34
CA SER A 179 8.29 20.12 -4.29
C SER A 179 6.95 20.59 -3.77
N THR A 180 5.81 20.11 -4.30
CA THR A 180 4.49 20.48 -3.80
C THR A 180 4.16 19.78 -2.49
N LYS A 181 3.39 20.45 -1.63
CA LYS A 181 2.88 19.86 -0.40
C LYS A 181 2.01 18.63 -0.68
N ALA A 182 1.14 18.70 -1.71
CA ALA A 182 0.26 17.61 -2.11
C ALA A 182 1.03 16.32 -2.46
N TYR A 183 2.10 16.41 -3.26
CA TYR A 183 2.92 15.25 -3.61
C TYR A 183 3.65 14.68 -2.40
N GLN A 184 4.35 15.52 -1.65
CA GLN A 184 5.15 15.09 -0.50
C GLN A 184 4.29 14.45 0.60
N GLN A 185 3.13 15.05 0.88
CA GLN A 185 2.18 14.49 1.85
C GLN A 185 1.60 13.16 1.37
N THR A 186 1.19 13.07 0.10
CA THR A 186 0.70 11.81 -0.48
C THR A 186 1.74 10.71 -0.42
N LEU A 187 2.98 11.02 -0.84
CA LEU A 187 4.10 10.08 -0.79
C LEU A 187 4.29 9.56 0.63
N ARG A 188 4.49 10.45 1.61
CA ARG A 188 4.72 10.03 3.01
C ARG A 188 3.56 9.25 3.57
N GLU A 189 2.31 9.69 3.38
CA GLU A 189 1.16 9.01 3.98
C GLU A 189 0.88 7.64 3.38
N CYS A 190 1.06 7.49 2.06
CA CYS A 190 0.89 6.22 1.35
C CYS A 190 2.04 5.22 1.62
N THR A 191 3.24 5.71 1.97
CA THR A 191 4.40 4.85 2.28
C THR A 191 4.76 4.81 3.76
N PHE A 192 3.91 5.37 4.62
CA PHE A 192 4.13 5.39 6.07
C PHE A 192 3.93 3.99 6.67
N SER A 193 4.97 3.44 7.29
CA SER A 193 4.96 2.10 7.90
C SER A 193 4.85 2.10 9.43
N GLY A 194 4.59 3.23 10.09
CA GLY A 194 4.39 3.27 11.55
C GLY A 194 2.99 2.81 12.00
N ARG A 195 2.27 2.15 11.09
CA ARG A 195 0.94 1.55 11.21
C ARG A 195 1.04 0.13 11.78
N VAL A 196 0.01 -0.29 12.50
CA VAL A 196 -0.22 -1.69 12.93
C VAL A 196 -0.34 -2.60 11.72
N SER A 197 -1.20 -2.23 10.75
CA SER A 197 -1.38 -2.91 9.47
C SER A 197 -0.66 -2.12 8.38
N ARG A 198 0.48 -2.65 7.91
CA ARG A 198 1.32 -2.02 6.87
C ARG A 198 1.01 -2.49 5.46
N LEU A 199 0.16 -3.50 5.35
CA LEU A 199 -0.08 -4.24 4.12
C LEU A 199 -0.55 -3.34 2.97
N ALA A 200 -1.46 -2.41 3.25
CA ALA A 200 -1.94 -1.43 2.27
C ALA A 200 -0.81 -0.55 1.71
N CYS A 201 0.27 -0.31 2.47
CA CYS A 201 1.37 0.55 2.07
C CYS A 201 2.34 -0.10 1.07
N TYR A 202 2.45 -1.44 1.05
CA TYR A 202 3.48 -2.13 0.26
C TYR A 202 3.46 -1.82 -1.23
N PRO A 203 2.30 -1.80 -1.92
CA PRO A 203 2.26 -1.44 -3.34
C PRO A 203 2.70 0.01 -3.57
N HIS A 204 2.36 0.93 -2.66
CA HIS A 204 2.77 2.33 -2.75
C HIS A 204 4.27 2.49 -2.50
N MET A 205 4.82 1.84 -1.48
CA MET A 205 6.26 1.81 -1.19
C MET A 205 7.05 1.31 -2.41
N GLN A 206 6.59 0.22 -3.01
CA GLN A 206 7.26 -0.37 -4.16
C GLN A 206 7.21 0.55 -5.40
N PHE A 207 6.08 1.24 -5.61
CA PHE A 207 5.96 2.21 -6.71
C PHE A 207 6.82 3.45 -6.50
N PHE A 208 6.73 4.09 -5.33
CA PHE A 208 7.49 5.31 -5.03
C PHE A 208 8.97 5.06 -4.75
N GLY A 209 9.39 3.80 -4.59
CA GLY A 209 10.74 3.46 -4.17
C GLY A 209 11.00 3.98 -2.76
N ILE A 210 10.12 3.69 -1.81
CA ILE A 210 10.31 4.10 -0.41
C ILE A 210 10.52 2.84 0.43
N PRO A 211 11.70 2.69 1.05
CA PRO A 211 11.95 1.57 1.94
C PRO A 211 10.99 1.53 3.12
N GLU A 212 10.80 0.34 3.66
CA GLU A 212 10.00 0.19 4.87
C GLU A 212 10.70 0.88 6.06
N ALA A 213 9.92 1.46 6.97
CA ALA A 213 10.41 2.25 8.11
C ALA A 213 11.13 3.56 7.73
N HIS A 214 11.10 3.97 6.45
CA HIS A 214 11.70 5.24 6.01
C HIS A 214 11.03 6.49 6.58
N PHE A 215 9.71 6.46 6.82
CA PHE A 215 9.01 7.53 7.51
C PHE A 215 8.55 7.07 8.89
N SER A 216 8.96 7.81 9.91
CA SER A 216 8.69 7.52 11.31
C SER A 216 7.39 8.15 11.76
N ARG A 217 6.82 7.53 12.80
CA ARG A 217 5.58 7.99 13.42
C ARG A 217 5.71 9.38 14.04
N CYS A 218 6.80 9.59 14.76
CA CYS A 218 7.14 10.84 15.41
C CYS A 218 8.34 11.40 14.66
N PRO A 219 8.11 12.09 13.54
CA PRO A 219 9.17 12.50 12.66
C PRO A 219 10.06 13.52 13.36
N LYS A 220 11.36 13.33 13.19
CA LYS A 220 12.38 14.24 13.69
C LYS A 220 13.39 14.42 12.58
N ALA A 221 13.85 15.65 12.40
CA ALA A 221 14.95 15.91 11.50
C ALA A 221 16.17 15.08 11.92
N ARG A 222 16.82 14.45 10.94
CA ARG A 222 18.08 13.74 11.13
C ARG A 222 19.13 14.69 11.72
N LYS A 223 19.94 14.19 12.65
CA LYS A 223 21.06 14.96 13.21
C LYS A 223 22.01 15.39 12.07
N GLY A 224 22.28 16.69 11.97
CA GLY A 224 23.08 17.26 10.88
C GLY A 224 22.30 17.58 9.61
N SER A 225 20.97 17.36 9.57
CA SER A 225 20.12 17.89 8.50
C SER A 225 20.15 19.42 8.51
N LYS A 226 20.22 20.03 7.32
CA LYS A 226 20.15 21.49 7.16
C LYS A 226 18.85 22.11 7.70
N TYR A 227 17.82 21.27 7.88
CA TYR A 227 16.50 21.67 8.37
C TYR A 227 16.26 21.32 9.85
N ALA A 228 17.27 20.81 10.56
CA ALA A 228 17.12 20.34 11.94
C ALA A 228 16.64 21.43 12.91
N TYR A 229 17.03 22.69 12.67
CA TYR A 229 16.66 23.83 13.50
C TYR A 229 15.41 24.56 12.99
N THR A 230 15.01 24.35 11.74
CA THR A 230 13.83 24.98 11.12
C THR A 230 12.53 24.28 11.52
N PHE A 231 12.58 22.96 11.71
CA PHE A 231 11.42 22.13 12.07
C PHE A 231 11.72 21.28 13.31
N PRO A 232 11.85 21.89 14.50
CA PRO A 232 12.31 21.22 15.71
C PRO A 232 11.26 20.32 16.37
N SER A 233 9.98 20.40 15.96
CA SER A 233 8.89 19.62 16.55
C SER A 233 8.10 18.82 15.52
N SER A 234 7.50 17.72 15.97
CA SER A 234 6.61 16.86 15.16
C SER A 234 5.25 17.50 14.85
N ALA A 235 4.98 18.72 15.33
CA ALA A 235 3.68 19.36 15.18
C ALA A 235 3.37 19.76 13.73
N HIS A 236 4.40 20.03 12.91
CA HIS A 236 4.23 20.39 11.50
C HIS A 236 5.33 19.75 10.65
N TYR A 237 5.00 18.69 9.92
CA TYR A 237 5.90 18.12 8.92
C TYR A 237 6.14 19.14 7.78
N PRO A 238 7.37 19.31 7.28
CA PRO A 238 7.70 20.38 6.35
C PRO A 238 7.29 20.09 4.89
N TYR A 239 6.07 19.61 4.68
CA TYR A 239 5.55 19.33 3.34
C TYR A 239 5.53 20.60 2.47
N GLY A 240 6.07 20.50 1.27
CA GLY A 240 6.15 21.57 0.28
C GLY A 240 7.11 22.70 0.65
N LYS A 241 7.98 22.50 1.65
CA LYS A 241 8.93 23.53 2.14
C LYS A 241 10.38 23.21 1.79
N MET A 242 10.64 22.08 1.15
CA MET A 242 11.98 21.71 0.71
C MET A 242 11.94 20.87 -0.58
N PRO A 243 13.03 20.89 -1.37
CA PRO A 243 13.22 19.99 -2.49
C PRO A 243 13.01 18.52 -2.10
N ILE A 244 12.56 17.71 -3.07
CA ILE A 244 12.24 16.30 -2.84
C ILE A 244 13.39 15.49 -2.23
N ALA A 245 14.64 15.75 -2.63
CA ALA A 245 15.80 15.05 -2.08
C ALA A 245 15.94 15.28 -0.57
N ASP A 246 15.81 16.54 -0.14
CA ASP A 246 15.90 16.86 1.29
C ASP A 246 14.68 16.37 2.09
N PHE A 247 13.50 16.41 1.47
CA PHE A 247 12.28 15.88 2.07
C PHE A 247 12.42 14.39 2.37
N LEU A 248 12.92 13.64 1.40
CA LEU A 248 13.13 12.20 1.55
C LEU A 248 14.21 11.91 2.59
N GLU A 249 15.27 12.71 2.67
CA GLU A 249 16.34 12.53 3.66
C GLU A 249 16.08 13.21 5.02
N PHE A 250 14.89 13.76 5.20
CA PHE A 250 14.55 14.56 6.38
C PHE A 250 14.69 13.74 7.67
N GLU A 251 14.15 12.52 7.69
CA GLU A 251 14.17 11.64 8.87
C GLU A 251 15.35 10.65 8.85
N HIS A 252 15.59 10.03 7.69
CA HIS A 252 16.56 8.95 7.50
C HIS A 252 17.28 9.12 6.18
N LEU A 253 18.52 8.65 6.08
CA LEU A 253 19.20 8.58 4.80
C LEU A 253 18.48 7.57 3.91
N LEU A 254 18.20 7.95 2.67
CA LEU A 254 17.69 6.99 1.70
C LEU A 254 18.84 6.07 1.24
N PRO A 255 18.68 4.74 1.37
CA PRO A 255 19.61 3.82 0.73
C PRO A 255 19.55 4.00 -0.78
N ARG A 256 20.67 3.74 -1.47
CA ARG A 256 20.67 3.59 -2.92
C ARG A 256 19.73 2.42 -3.26
N MET A 257 18.84 2.63 -4.23
CA MET A 257 17.99 1.57 -4.76
C MET A 257 18.28 1.37 -6.23
N ASP A 258 18.66 0.16 -6.59
CA ASP A 258 19.00 -0.25 -7.95
C ASP A 258 17.73 -0.43 -8.79
N SER A 259 17.76 0.13 -10.00
CA SER A 259 16.70 -0.04 -11.01
C SER A 259 16.80 -1.42 -11.68
N PRO A 260 15.76 -1.85 -12.42
CA PRO A 260 15.89 -3.04 -13.28
C PRO A 260 17.04 -2.93 -14.29
N SER A 261 17.33 -1.72 -14.78
CA SER A 261 18.45 -1.44 -15.67
C SER A 261 19.81 -1.58 -14.99
N ASP A 262 19.94 -1.12 -13.74
CA ASP A 262 21.15 -1.31 -12.93
C ASP A 262 21.45 -2.80 -12.71
N VAL A 263 20.41 -3.56 -12.34
CA VAL A 263 20.50 -5.03 -12.13
C VAL A 263 20.91 -5.75 -13.41
N ASN A 264 20.30 -5.39 -14.54
CA ASN A 264 20.66 -5.94 -15.85
C ASN A 264 22.09 -5.56 -16.25
N SER A 265 22.53 -4.35 -15.93
CA SER A 265 23.90 -3.89 -16.22
C SER A 265 24.92 -4.71 -15.44
N VAL A 266 24.71 -4.93 -14.14
CA VAL A 266 25.58 -5.79 -13.32
C VAL A 266 25.59 -7.22 -13.83
N HIS A 267 24.42 -7.77 -14.19
CA HIS A 267 24.34 -9.10 -14.81
C HIS A 267 25.19 -9.19 -16.08
N TRP A 268 25.11 -8.20 -16.98
CA TRP A 268 25.93 -8.13 -18.18
C TRP A 268 27.42 -7.97 -17.89
N MET A 269 27.79 -7.15 -16.91
CA MET A 269 29.18 -6.98 -16.49
C MET A 269 29.76 -8.30 -15.97
N LEU A 270 29.04 -9.02 -15.11
CA LEU A 270 29.48 -10.30 -14.55
C LEU A 270 29.63 -11.38 -15.64
N ARG A 271 28.71 -11.44 -16.60
CA ARG A 271 28.85 -12.32 -17.77
C ARG A 271 30.02 -11.91 -18.66
N GLY A 272 30.25 -10.61 -18.83
CA GLY A 272 31.39 -10.06 -19.57
C GLY A 272 32.75 -10.42 -18.96
N GLN A 273 32.78 -10.71 -17.65
CA GLN A 273 33.96 -11.25 -16.96
C GLN A 273 34.13 -12.78 -17.11
N GLY A 274 33.28 -13.44 -17.92
CA GLY A 274 33.37 -14.86 -18.22
C GLY A 274 32.62 -15.77 -17.23
N LEU A 275 31.79 -15.23 -16.34
CA LEU A 275 31.00 -16.04 -15.41
C LEU A 275 29.80 -16.71 -16.14
N PRO A 276 29.58 -18.03 -15.93
CA PRO A 276 28.35 -18.70 -16.38
C PRO A 276 27.10 -18.08 -15.78
N ALA A 277 25.95 -18.19 -16.46
CA ALA A 277 24.70 -17.55 -16.00
C ALA A 277 24.30 -18.01 -14.59
N GLU A 278 24.48 -19.29 -14.29
CA GLU A 278 24.15 -19.90 -13.02
C GLU A 278 24.95 -19.28 -11.86
N ILE A 279 26.24 -19.00 -12.09
CA ILE A 279 27.11 -18.34 -11.12
C ILE A 279 26.74 -16.86 -10.99
N VAL A 280 26.40 -16.18 -12.09
CA VAL A 280 25.90 -14.80 -12.04
C VAL A 280 24.63 -14.69 -11.22
N PHE A 281 23.64 -15.56 -11.45
CA PHE A 281 22.41 -15.60 -10.65
C PHE A 281 22.71 -15.87 -9.18
N TYR A 282 23.57 -16.85 -8.88
CA TYR A 282 23.94 -17.15 -7.50
C TYR A 282 24.67 -15.99 -6.80
N VAL A 283 25.59 -15.32 -7.49
CA VAL A 283 26.30 -14.14 -6.95
C VAL A 283 25.34 -12.98 -6.72
N MET A 284 24.45 -12.70 -7.68
CA MET A 284 23.46 -11.64 -7.55
C MET A 284 22.45 -11.95 -6.45
N GLU A 285 22.02 -13.20 -6.28
CA GLU A 285 21.16 -13.65 -5.18
C GLU A 285 21.86 -13.53 -3.82
N LEU A 286 23.12 -13.99 -3.71
CA LEU A 286 23.93 -13.85 -2.49
C LEU A 286 24.17 -12.39 -2.09
N ALA A 287 24.28 -11.51 -3.09
CA ALA A 287 24.45 -10.07 -2.88
C ALA A 287 23.11 -9.33 -2.65
N ASP A 288 21.97 -10.04 -2.67
CA ASP A 288 20.62 -9.47 -2.64
C ASP A 288 20.42 -8.38 -3.72
N TYR A 289 21.07 -8.56 -4.88
CA TYR A 289 21.09 -7.61 -5.99
C TYR A 289 19.84 -7.78 -6.86
N LEU A 290 18.67 -7.53 -6.24
CA LEU A 290 17.36 -7.52 -6.87
C LEU A 290 16.92 -6.07 -7.13
N PRO A 291 16.07 -5.81 -8.16
CA PRO A 291 15.55 -4.47 -8.39
C PRO A 291 14.76 -4.01 -7.16
N SER A 292 15.30 -3.03 -6.45
CA SER A 292 14.72 -2.52 -5.20
C SER A 292 13.72 -1.40 -5.44
N ARG A 293 13.69 -0.84 -6.65
CA ARG A 293 12.67 0.11 -7.13
C ARG A 293 12.06 -0.31 -8.46
N ARG A 294 10.81 0.11 -8.72
CA ARG A 294 10.12 -0.13 -10.01
C ARG A 294 10.45 0.91 -11.07
N LEU A 295 10.63 2.17 -10.67
CA LEU A 295 10.81 3.28 -11.59
C LEU A 295 12.23 3.30 -12.17
N GLU A 296 12.33 3.58 -13.46
CA GLU A 296 13.59 3.75 -14.17
C GLU A 296 14.26 5.05 -13.72
N VAL A 297 13.56 6.19 -13.86
CA VAL A 297 14.02 7.47 -13.33
C VAL A 297 13.66 7.57 -11.85
N GLU A 298 14.70 7.66 -11.02
CA GLU A 298 14.58 7.66 -9.58
C GLU A 298 13.73 8.83 -9.07
N ARG A 299 12.77 8.55 -8.17
CA ARG A 299 12.00 9.57 -7.42
C ARG A 299 11.20 10.54 -8.29
N ASP A 300 11.00 10.23 -9.58
CA ASP A 300 10.20 11.02 -10.51
C ASP A 300 9.05 10.19 -11.09
N SER A 301 7.99 10.04 -10.29
CA SER A 301 6.80 9.25 -10.64
C SER A 301 6.12 9.63 -11.96
N ILE A 302 6.29 10.87 -12.45
CA ILE A 302 5.61 11.41 -13.64
C ILE A 302 6.57 11.57 -14.83
N HIS A 303 7.85 11.23 -14.67
CA HIS A 303 8.82 11.26 -15.75
C HIS A 303 8.34 10.47 -17.00
N PRO A 304 8.56 10.98 -18.23
CA PRO A 304 8.16 10.27 -19.46
C PRO A 304 8.62 8.80 -19.52
N ASP A 305 9.87 8.52 -19.13
CA ASP A 305 10.41 7.14 -19.09
C ASP A 305 9.72 6.23 -18.06
N ASN A 306 9.05 6.81 -17.05
CA ASN A 306 8.29 6.09 -16.03
C ASN A 306 6.80 5.94 -16.39
N GLN A 307 6.35 6.45 -17.54
CA GLN A 307 4.93 6.52 -17.91
C GLN A 307 4.25 5.14 -17.90
N LYS A 308 4.95 4.09 -18.38
CA LYS A 308 4.41 2.72 -18.40
C LYS A 308 4.11 2.22 -16.99
N ASP A 309 5.02 2.43 -16.05
CA ASP A 309 4.84 2.04 -14.64
C ASP A 309 3.82 2.91 -13.92
N LEU A 310 3.75 4.20 -14.24
CA LEU A 310 2.70 5.10 -13.75
C LEU A 310 1.31 4.62 -14.17
N ILE A 311 1.10 4.32 -15.46
CA ILE A 311 -0.19 3.81 -15.97
C ILE A 311 -0.56 2.50 -15.27
N LYS A 312 0.39 1.57 -15.14
CA LYS A 312 0.17 0.28 -14.45
C LYS A 312 -0.22 0.50 -12.98
N TYR A 313 0.45 1.43 -12.31
CA TYR A 313 0.16 1.76 -10.91
C TYR A 313 -1.18 2.46 -10.71
N LEU A 314 -1.53 3.44 -11.54
CA LEU A 314 -2.83 4.10 -11.50
C LEU A 314 -3.96 3.11 -11.78
N SER A 315 -3.77 2.21 -12.76
CA SER A 315 -4.71 1.12 -13.05
C SER A 315 -4.88 0.21 -11.84
N TYR A 316 -3.78 -0.14 -11.16
CA TYR A 316 -3.82 -0.93 -9.93
C TYR A 316 -4.59 -0.22 -8.81
N CYS A 317 -4.30 1.06 -8.55
CA CYS A 317 -5.03 1.85 -7.55
C CYS A 317 -6.52 1.91 -7.87
N TRP A 318 -6.89 2.16 -9.14
CA TRP A 318 -8.28 2.15 -9.57
C TRP A 318 -8.96 0.80 -9.31
N GLN A 319 -8.31 -0.31 -9.68
CA GLN A 319 -8.82 -1.66 -9.43
C GLN A 319 -9.02 -1.94 -7.94
N LEU A 320 -8.16 -1.44 -7.05
CA LEU A 320 -8.39 -1.54 -5.61
C LEU A 320 -9.66 -0.83 -5.16
N LEU A 321 -9.95 0.37 -5.70
CA LEU A 321 -11.19 1.08 -5.40
C LEU A 321 -12.41 0.24 -5.81
N LEU A 322 -12.37 -0.36 -7.00
CA LEU A 322 -13.45 -1.21 -7.49
C LEU A 322 -13.66 -2.45 -6.61
N ARG A 323 -12.57 -3.13 -6.22
CA ARG A 323 -12.62 -4.33 -5.35
C ARG A 323 -13.23 -4.02 -4.00
N CYS A 324 -12.83 -2.90 -3.37
CA CYS A 324 -13.40 -2.45 -2.11
C CYS A 324 -14.88 -2.07 -2.25
N ASP A 325 -15.27 -1.43 -3.35
CA ASP A 325 -16.68 -1.10 -3.62
C ASP A 325 -17.53 -2.36 -3.83
N MET A 326 -17.03 -3.36 -4.57
CA MET A 326 -17.70 -4.64 -4.74
C MET A 326 -17.88 -5.35 -3.39
N MET A 327 -16.82 -5.43 -2.58
CA MET A 327 -16.90 -6.03 -1.25
C MET A 327 -17.92 -5.32 -0.35
N ALA A 328 -17.93 -3.98 -0.32
CA ALA A 328 -18.89 -3.22 0.47
C ALA A 328 -20.35 -3.54 0.07
N LYS A 329 -20.63 -3.63 -1.23
CA LYS A 329 -21.95 -3.99 -1.76
C LYS A 329 -22.37 -5.39 -1.36
N GLU A 330 -21.46 -6.37 -1.40
CA GLU A 330 -21.74 -7.75 -0.95
C GLU A 330 -22.02 -7.82 0.56
N LEU A 331 -21.42 -6.92 1.34
CA LEU A 331 -21.71 -6.76 2.76
C LEU A 331 -22.98 -5.95 3.05
N GLY A 332 -23.73 -5.55 2.01
CA GLY A 332 -24.97 -4.78 2.14
C GLY A 332 -24.77 -3.30 2.47
N ASP A 333 -23.57 -2.74 2.27
CA ASP A 333 -23.24 -1.33 2.51
C ASP A 333 -22.71 -0.61 1.25
N GLN A 334 -22.47 0.69 1.36
CA GLN A 334 -21.88 1.51 0.31
C GLN A 334 -20.76 2.37 0.86
N ILE A 335 -19.62 2.35 0.16
CA ILE A 335 -18.53 3.28 0.47
C ILE A 335 -18.98 4.71 0.12
N PRO A 336 -18.86 5.68 1.04
CA PRO A 336 -19.24 7.07 0.81
C PRO A 336 -18.20 7.79 -0.06
N TRP A 337 -18.08 7.39 -1.33
CA TRP A 337 -17.05 7.88 -2.25
C TRP A 337 -17.06 9.39 -2.42
N ASP A 338 -18.23 10.03 -2.45
CA ASP A 338 -18.33 11.49 -2.58
C ASP A 338 -17.67 12.22 -1.41
N VAL A 339 -17.82 11.69 -0.18
CA VAL A 339 -17.17 12.22 1.03
C VAL A 339 -15.67 11.97 0.97
N LEU A 340 -15.24 10.74 0.68
CA LEU A 340 -13.82 10.39 0.64
C LEU A 340 -13.05 11.17 -0.44
N VAL A 341 -13.65 11.37 -1.61
CA VAL A 341 -13.06 12.18 -2.69
C VAL A 341 -12.98 13.64 -2.27
N SER A 342 -14.06 14.19 -1.71
CA SER A 342 -14.10 15.59 -1.27
C SER A 342 -13.07 15.86 -0.18
N ASP A 343 -12.94 14.96 0.81
CA ASP A 343 -11.94 15.06 1.88
C ASP A 343 -10.52 14.97 1.32
N CYS A 344 -10.27 14.04 0.41
CA CYS A 344 -8.96 13.88 -0.22
C CYS A 344 -8.58 15.12 -1.05
N LEU A 345 -9.50 15.64 -1.86
CA LEU A 345 -9.29 16.85 -2.65
C LEU A 345 -9.16 18.08 -1.76
N ALA A 346 -9.93 18.21 -0.68
CA ALA A 346 -9.82 19.34 0.24
C ALA A 346 -8.48 19.34 0.98
N GLN A 347 -7.96 18.17 1.34
CA GLN A 347 -6.60 18.02 1.87
C GLN A 347 -5.58 18.47 0.83
N GLN A 348 -5.70 18.01 -0.42
CA GLN A 348 -4.76 18.40 -1.48
C GLN A 348 -4.88 19.89 -1.87
N ALA A 349 -6.08 20.46 -1.94
CA ALA A 349 -6.34 21.82 -2.43
C ALA A 349 -6.01 22.93 -1.41
N LYS A 350 -6.14 22.66 -0.10
CA LYS A 350 -5.59 23.54 0.95
C LYS A 350 -4.07 23.74 0.78
N ASP A 351 -3.45 22.89 -0.02
CA ASP A 351 -2.03 22.64 -0.08
C ASP A 351 -1.40 22.90 -1.47
N VAL A 352 -2.17 23.39 -2.44
CA VAL A 352 -1.71 23.85 -3.78
C VAL A 352 -1.42 25.36 -3.81
N ARG A 353 -1.59 26.10 -2.71
CA ARG A 353 -1.12 27.49 -2.65
C ARG A 353 0.41 27.51 -2.68
N ILE A 354 0.94 27.80 -3.86
CA ILE A 354 2.35 28.13 -4.15
C ILE A 354 2.79 29.28 -3.25
#